data_AF-A0A2N7R6P8-F1
#
_entry.id   AF-A0A2N7R6P8-F1
#
_cell.length_a   1.000
_cell.length_b   1.000
_cell.length_c   1.000
_cell.angle_alpha   90.00
_cell.angle_beta   90.00
_cell.angle_gamma   90.00
#
_symmetry.space_group_name_H-M   'P 1'
#
loop_
_entity.id
_entity.type
_entity.pdbx_description
1 polymer ?
#
loop_
_entity_poly.entity_id
_entity_poly.type
_entity_poly.pdbx_seq_one_letter_code
_entity_poly.pdbx_strand_id
1 'polypeptide(L)'
;MYALEAAIAKLGLEHSLLELVRLRASQINGCAFCVDMHTADARKAGETERRLYAVSVWRETPFFTARERAVLAWTEALTLLPQSQAPDDVYAALAAELTPAEMVNVSLAIGSINTWNRLAVGFRKMPE
;
A
#
# COMPACT_ATOMS: atom_id res chain seq x y z
N MET A 1 17.20 -1.40 4.24
CA MET A 1 15.74 -1.44 4.46
C MET A 1 15.30 -0.70 5.71
N TYR A 2 15.84 -0.95 6.90
CA TYR A 2 15.40 -0.24 8.13
C TYR A 2 15.51 1.29 8.07
N ALA A 3 16.60 1.84 7.53
CA ALA A 3 16.75 3.29 7.34
C ALA A 3 15.70 3.88 6.37
N LEU A 4 15.31 3.11 5.34
CA LEU A 4 14.27 3.51 4.39
C LEU A 4 12.90 3.52 5.07
N GLU A 5 12.57 2.50 5.88
CA GLU A 5 11.31 2.50 6.65
C GLU A 5 11.26 3.64 7.67
N ALA A 6 12.38 3.94 8.34
CA ALA A 6 12.46 5.07 9.25
C ALA A 6 12.29 6.42 8.54
N ALA A 7 12.72 6.52 7.27
CA ALA A 7 12.46 7.69 6.44
C ALA A 7 10.99 7.76 6.01
N ILE A 8 10.40 6.63 5.59
CA ILE A 8 8.99 6.54 5.17
C ILE A 8 8.05 6.93 6.31
N ALA A 9 8.33 6.48 7.54
CA ALA A 9 7.56 6.85 8.73
C ALA A 9 7.58 8.37 9.02
N LYS A 10 8.50 9.13 8.42
CA LYS A 10 8.63 10.59 8.58
C LYS A 10 8.08 11.39 7.40
N LEU A 11 7.48 10.74 6.39
CA LEU A 11 6.98 11.40 5.18
C LEU A 11 5.65 12.14 5.39
N GLY A 12 5.11 12.18 6.61
CA GLY A 12 3.89 12.92 6.92
C GLY A 12 2.60 12.32 6.36
N LEU A 13 2.66 11.08 5.83
CA LEU A 13 1.48 10.33 5.42
C LEU A 13 0.77 9.74 6.64
N GLU A 14 -0.55 9.63 6.53
CA GLU A 14 -1.40 9.02 7.54
C GLU A 14 -0.98 7.57 7.75
N HIS A 15 -0.78 7.16 9.02
CA HIS A 15 -0.34 5.80 9.32
C HIS A 15 -1.32 4.74 8.80
N SER A 16 -2.62 5.00 8.92
CA SER A 16 -3.68 4.13 8.37
C SER A 16 -3.55 3.94 6.85
N LEU A 17 -3.30 5.03 6.11
CA LEU A 17 -3.12 4.98 4.66
C LEU A 17 -1.89 4.16 4.27
N LEU A 18 -0.78 4.32 5.00
CA LEU A 18 0.43 3.53 4.78
C LEU A 18 0.18 2.03 4.97
N GLU A 19 -0.57 1.64 6.00
CA GLU A 19 -0.90 0.22 6.20
C GLU A 19 -1.81 -0.34 5.12
N LEU A 20 -2.75 0.44 4.58
CA LEU A 20 -3.55 0.01 3.42
C LEU A 20 -2.69 -0.22 2.17
N VAL A 21 -1.75 0.69 1.88
CA VAL A 21 -0.78 0.55 0.78
C VAL A 21 0.04 -0.73 0.96
N ARG A 22 0.58 -0.93 2.17
CA ARG A 22 1.44 -2.06 2.49
C ARG A 22 0.68 -3.39 2.39
N LEU A 23 -0.53 -3.45 2.94
CA LEU A 23 -1.39 -4.62 2.89
C LEU A 23 -1.79 -4.95 1.45
N ARG A 24 -2.25 -3.96 0.68
CA ARG A 24 -2.73 -4.19 -0.69
C ARG A 24 -1.60 -4.64 -1.62
N ALA A 25 -0.45 -3.99 -1.58
CA ALA A 25 0.71 -4.41 -2.38
C ALA A 25 1.16 -5.84 -2.01
N SER A 26 1.15 -6.17 -0.71
CA SER A 26 1.53 -7.51 -0.23
C SER A 26 0.56 -8.60 -0.66
N GLN A 27 -0.75 -8.30 -0.70
CA GLN A 27 -1.76 -9.22 -1.24
C GLN A 27 -1.52 -9.52 -2.71
N ILE A 28 -1.22 -8.50 -3.53
CA ILE A 28 -0.95 -8.66 -4.96
C ILE A 28 0.33 -9.47 -5.19
N ASN A 29 1.38 -9.19 -4.43
CA ASN A 29 2.67 -9.87 -4.54
C ASN A 29 2.70 -11.27 -3.87
N GLY A 30 1.63 -11.69 -3.20
CA GLY A 30 1.56 -12.98 -2.51
C GLY A 30 2.54 -13.13 -1.33
N CYS A 31 2.91 -12.04 -0.65
CA CYS A 31 3.78 -12.11 0.53
C CYS A 31 2.98 -12.42 1.80
N ALA A 32 2.80 -13.71 2.15
CA ALA A 32 2.06 -14.11 3.34
C ALA A 32 2.61 -13.50 4.65
N PHE A 33 3.94 -13.48 4.82
CA PHE A 33 4.59 -12.82 5.96
C PHE A 33 4.21 -11.33 6.08
N CYS A 34 4.20 -10.62 4.95
CA CYS A 34 3.92 -9.19 4.93
C CYS A 34 2.41 -8.91 5.13
N VAL A 35 1.55 -9.77 4.58
CA VAL A 35 0.10 -9.68 4.79
C VAL A 35 -0.24 -9.85 6.26
N ASP A 36 0.32 -10.85 6.93
CA ASP A 36 0.12 -11.09 8.35
C ASP A 36 0.55 -9.86 9.19
N MET A 37 1.81 -9.44 9.02
CA MET A 37 2.38 -8.30 9.75
C MET A 37 1.57 -7.02 9.57
N HIS A 38 1.26 -6.62 8.34
CA HIS A 38 0.54 -5.37 8.07
C HIS A 38 -0.95 -5.45 8.42
N THR A 39 -1.56 -6.64 8.40
CA THR A 39 -2.91 -6.81 8.95
C THR A 39 -2.91 -6.61 10.47
N ALA A 40 -1.93 -7.19 11.17
CA ALA A 40 -1.80 -7.06 12.61
C ALA A 40 -1.51 -5.60 13.03
N ASP A 41 -0.63 -4.91 12.32
CA ASP A 41 -0.26 -3.53 12.62
C ASP A 41 -1.39 -2.55 12.29
N ALA A 42 -2.07 -2.72 11.14
CA ALA A 42 -3.28 -1.94 10.83
C ALA A 42 -4.36 -2.09 11.91
N ARG A 43 -4.60 -3.33 12.38
CA ARG A 43 -5.55 -3.61 13.46
C ARG A 43 -5.14 -2.90 14.76
N LYS A 44 -3.86 -2.96 15.15
CA LYS A 44 -3.35 -2.25 16.33
C LYS A 44 -3.53 -0.73 16.20
N ALA A 45 -3.44 -0.20 14.98
CA ALA A 45 -3.64 1.21 14.67
C ALA A 45 -5.11 1.63 14.58
N GLY A 46 -6.07 0.72 14.83
CA GLY A 46 -7.51 1.02 14.87
C GLY A 46 -8.24 0.81 13.55
N GLU A 47 -7.62 0.17 12.55
CA GLU A 47 -8.33 -0.23 11.33
C GLU A 47 -9.41 -1.28 11.65
N THR A 48 -10.50 -1.26 10.89
CA THR A 48 -11.66 -2.14 11.14
C THR A 48 -11.54 -3.45 10.38
N GLU A 49 -11.99 -4.56 10.96
CA GLU A 49 -12.04 -5.86 10.26
C GLU A 49 -12.78 -5.77 8.92
N ARG A 50 -13.87 -4.99 8.86
CA ARG A 50 -14.63 -4.76 7.63
C ARG A 50 -13.75 -4.19 6.52
N ARG A 51 -12.90 -3.21 6.81
CA ARG A 51 -11.99 -2.60 5.84
C ARG A 51 -10.79 -3.49 5.54
N LEU A 52 -10.24 -4.18 6.54
CA LEU A 52 -9.16 -5.17 6.36
C LEU A 52 -9.57 -6.28 5.39
N TYR A 53 -10.79 -6.80 5.52
CA TYR A 53 -11.28 -7.84 4.62
C TYR A 53 -11.64 -7.28 3.24
N ALA A 54 -12.16 -6.05 3.18
CA ALA A 54 -12.60 -5.43 1.94
C ALA A 54 -11.47 -4.85 1.09
N VAL A 55 -10.26 -4.61 1.64
CA VAL A 55 -9.18 -3.93 0.90
C VAL A 55 -8.76 -4.69 -0.37
N SER A 56 -8.89 -6.02 -0.41
CA SER A 56 -8.58 -6.81 -1.61
C SER A 56 -9.58 -6.61 -2.74
N VAL A 57 -10.78 -6.11 -2.41
CA VAL A 57 -11.92 -5.87 -3.29
C VAL A 57 -12.44 -4.42 -3.18
N TRP A 58 -11.54 -3.49 -2.84
CA TRP A 58 -11.88 -2.13 -2.42
C TRP A 58 -12.72 -1.35 -3.45
N ARG A 59 -12.55 -1.64 -4.75
CA ARG A 59 -13.25 -0.94 -5.84
C ARG A 59 -14.77 -1.03 -5.72
N GLU A 60 -15.28 -2.19 -5.30
CA GLU A 60 -16.71 -2.49 -5.18
C GLU A 60 -17.27 -2.19 -3.77
N THR A 61 -16.56 -1.39 -2.98
CA THR A 61 -16.95 -1.09 -1.59
C THR A 61 -17.04 0.42 -1.33
N PRO A 62 -17.95 0.86 -0.45
CA PRO A 62 -18.09 2.26 -0.07
C PRO A 62 -17.22 2.64 1.14
N PHE A 63 -16.31 1.78 1.60
CA PHE A 63 -15.65 1.95 2.90
C PHE A 63 -14.41 2.86 2.86
N PHE A 64 -13.91 3.18 1.66
CA PHE A 64 -12.68 3.91 1.45
C PHE A 64 -12.96 5.31 0.89
N THR A 65 -12.26 6.33 1.40
CA THR A 65 -12.39 7.72 0.94
C THR A 65 -11.88 7.91 -0.49
N ALA A 66 -12.20 9.05 -1.13
CA ALA A 66 -11.68 9.36 -2.46
C ALA A 66 -10.14 9.30 -2.51
N ARG A 67 -9.48 9.95 -1.54
CA ARG A 67 -8.04 9.87 -1.31
C ARG A 67 -7.50 8.45 -1.17
N GLU A 68 -8.11 7.62 -0.32
CA GLU A 68 -7.69 6.22 -0.14
C GLU A 68 -7.85 5.42 -1.43
N ARG A 69 -8.95 5.63 -2.17
CA ARG A 69 -9.21 4.96 -3.46
C ARG A 69 -8.19 5.36 -4.52
N ALA A 70 -7.83 6.63 -4.60
CA ALA A 70 -6.80 7.11 -5.53
C ALA A 70 -5.43 6.49 -5.20
N VAL A 71 -5.07 6.42 -3.90
CA VAL A 71 -3.84 5.80 -3.44
C VAL A 71 -3.83 4.28 -3.64
N LEU A 72 -4.95 3.58 -3.41
CA LEU A 72 -5.08 2.15 -3.68
C LEU A 72 -4.98 1.85 -5.18
N ALA A 73 -5.57 2.67 -6.04
CA ALA A 73 -5.43 2.55 -7.49
C ALA A 73 -3.97 2.73 -7.93
N TRP A 74 -3.28 3.73 -7.39
CA TRP A 74 -1.87 3.95 -7.66
C TRP A 74 -0.97 2.85 -7.11
N THR A 75 -1.32 2.29 -5.95
CA THR A 75 -0.65 1.13 -5.34
C THR A 75 -0.74 -0.09 -6.25
N GLU A 76 -1.92 -0.40 -6.78
CA GLU A 76 -2.11 -1.48 -7.76
C GLU A 76 -1.31 -1.22 -9.04
N ALA A 77 -1.40 0.00 -9.59
CA ALA A 77 -0.70 0.37 -10.82
C ALA A 77 0.82 0.18 -10.69
N LEU A 78 1.44 0.76 -9.64
CA LEU A 78 2.89 0.66 -9.45
C LEU A 78 3.35 -0.75 -9.01
N THR A 79 2.50 -1.52 -8.33
CA THR A 79 2.84 -2.90 -7.97
C THR A 79 2.83 -3.81 -9.21
N LEU A 80 1.90 -3.58 -10.14
CA LEU A 80 1.77 -4.28 -11.42
C LEU A 80 2.39 -3.49 -12.57
N LEU A 81 3.46 -2.72 -12.34
CA LEU A 81 4.01 -1.76 -13.29
C LEU A 81 4.25 -2.35 -14.71
N PRO A 82 4.80 -3.57 -14.89
CA PRO A 82 4.98 -4.13 -16.22
C PRO A 82 3.67 -4.35 -17.01
N GLN A 83 2.55 -4.56 -16.30
CA GLN A 83 1.24 -4.78 -16.89
C GLN A 83 0.41 -3.50 -17.00
N SER A 84 0.47 -2.65 -15.97
CA SER A 84 -0.35 -1.44 -15.87
C SER A 84 0.24 -0.28 -16.66
N GLN A 85 1.57 -0.18 -16.72
CA GLN A 85 2.31 0.98 -17.25
C GLN A 85 1.97 2.32 -16.59
N ALA A 86 1.41 2.31 -15.37
CA ALA A 86 1.01 3.51 -14.63
C ALA A 86 0.14 4.50 -15.46
N PRO A 87 -1.12 4.14 -15.76
CA PRO A 87 -1.97 4.90 -16.69
C PRO A 87 -2.21 6.36 -16.29
N ASP A 88 -2.35 7.24 -17.29
CA ASP A 88 -2.53 8.69 -17.10
C ASP A 88 -3.79 9.03 -16.28
N ASP A 89 -4.88 8.28 -16.44
CA ASP A 89 -6.12 8.48 -15.69
C ASP A 89 -5.95 8.15 -14.20
N VAL A 90 -5.18 7.11 -13.87
CA VAL A 90 -4.84 6.77 -12.48
C VAL A 90 -3.91 7.83 -11.88
N TYR A 91 -2.94 8.33 -12.63
CA TYR A 91 -2.07 9.43 -12.21
C TYR A 91 -2.88 10.71 -11.95
N ALA A 92 -3.79 11.07 -12.86
CA ALA A 92 -4.63 12.25 -12.72
C ALA A 92 -5.56 12.16 -11.50
N ALA A 93 -6.15 10.98 -11.24
CA ALA A 93 -6.96 10.74 -10.06
C ALA A 93 -6.15 10.88 -8.76
N LEU A 94 -4.89 10.42 -8.76
CA LEU A 94 -3.98 10.61 -7.62
C LEU A 94 -3.65 12.09 -7.40
N ALA A 95 -3.32 12.82 -8.46
CA ALA A 95 -2.98 14.24 -8.42
C ALA A 95 -4.16 15.14 -7.99
N ALA A 96 -5.39 14.67 -8.14
CA ALA A 96 -6.59 15.37 -7.64
C ALA A 96 -6.73 15.31 -6.10
N GLU A 97 -6.14 14.29 -5.46
CA GLU A 97 -6.31 14.02 -4.02
C GLU A 97 -5.05 14.31 -3.19
N LEU A 98 -3.88 14.38 -3.85
CA LEU A 98 -2.57 14.50 -3.21
C LEU A 98 -1.77 15.68 -3.79
N THR A 99 -0.99 16.31 -2.93
CA THR A 99 0.05 17.25 -3.34
C THR A 99 1.20 16.53 -4.06
N PRO A 100 2.03 17.23 -4.87
CA PRO A 100 3.19 16.62 -5.50
C PRO A 100 4.15 15.93 -4.52
N ALA A 101 4.32 16.49 -3.32
CA ALA A 101 5.16 15.89 -2.28
C ALA A 101 4.55 14.58 -1.75
N GLU A 102 3.24 14.55 -1.48
CA GLU A 102 2.56 13.34 -1.03
C GLU A 102 2.56 12.24 -2.12
N MET A 103 2.45 12.60 -3.40
CA MET A 103 2.54 11.64 -4.51
C MET A 103 3.91 10.94 -4.54
N VAL A 104 4.99 11.70 -4.33
CA VAL A 104 6.34 11.12 -4.18
C VAL A 104 6.39 10.21 -2.95
N ASN A 105 5.84 10.67 -1.83
CA ASN A 105 5.88 9.92 -0.57
C ASN A 105 5.13 8.58 -0.65
N VAL A 106 3.94 8.57 -1.27
CA VAL A 106 3.16 7.34 -1.49
C VAL A 106 3.90 6.42 -2.46
N SER A 107 4.52 6.96 -3.52
CA SER A 107 5.28 6.15 -4.48
C SER A 107 6.51 5.51 -3.83
N LEU A 108 7.19 6.21 -2.92
CA LEU A 108 8.28 5.66 -2.11
C LEU A 108 7.79 4.56 -1.17
N ALA A 109 6.64 4.75 -0.51
CA ALA A 109 6.03 3.71 0.33
C ALA A 109 5.70 2.44 -0.47
N ILE A 110 5.11 2.59 -1.67
CA ILE A 110 4.80 1.49 -2.59
C ILE A 110 6.08 0.76 -3.01
N GLY A 111 7.14 1.50 -3.38
CA GLY A 111 8.43 0.92 -3.76
C GLY A 111 9.10 0.16 -2.61
N SER A 112 8.99 0.68 -1.38
CA SER A 112 9.55 0.01 -0.19
C SER A 112 8.83 -1.29 0.12
N ILE A 113 7.49 -1.31 0.16
CA ILE A 113 6.77 -2.57 0.40
C ILE A 113 7.00 -3.58 -0.72
N ASN A 114 7.08 -3.13 -1.98
CA ASN A 114 7.44 -4.01 -3.10
C ASN A 114 8.83 -4.64 -2.95
N THR A 115 9.78 -3.90 -2.37
CA THR A 115 11.11 -4.43 -2.02
C THR A 115 11.01 -5.44 -0.89
N TRP A 116 10.27 -5.14 0.18
CA TRP A 116 10.04 -6.08 1.28
C TRP A 116 9.37 -7.38 0.84
N ASN A 117 8.35 -7.30 -0.01
CA ASN A 117 7.67 -8.47 -0.55
C ASN A 117 8.66 -9.37 -1.31
N ARG A 118 9.52 -8.78 -2.15
CA ARG A 118 10.57 -9.52 -2.89
C ARG A 118 11.57 -10.20 -1.96
N LEU A 119 12.00 -9.52 -0.90
CA LEU A 119 12.89 -10.09 0.10
C LEU A 119 12.20 -11.23 0.86
N ALA A 120 11.03 -10.99 1.44
CA ALA A 120 10.34 -11.99 2.25
C ALA A 120 9.98 -13.25 1.44
N VAL A 121 9.40 -13.09 0.25
CA VAL A 121 9.06 -14.22 -0.63
C VAL A 121 10.32 -14.90 -1.16
N GLY A 122 11.28 -14.12 -1.65
CA GLY A 122 12.55 -14.62 -2.21
C GLY A 122 13.35 -15.44 -1.22
N PHE A 123 13.32 -15.07 0.06
CA PHE A 123 14.02 -15.76 1.15
C PHE A 123 13.10 -16.64 2.01
N ARG A 124 11.90 -17.00 1.51
CA ARG A 124 10.97 -17.98 2.13
C ARG A 124 10.59 -17.65 3.58
N LYS A 125 10.44 -16.37 3.90
CA LYS A 125 9.96 -15.94 5.21
C LYS A 125 8.48 -16.31 5.35
N MET A 126 8.15 -17.00 6.44
CA MET A 126 6.79 -17.39 6.78
C MET A 126 6.21 -16.46 7.86
N PRO A 127 4.90 -16.23 7.89
CA PRO A 127 4.23 -15.66 9.05
C PRO A 127 4.39 -16.59 10.26
N GLU A 128 4.34 -16.05 11.47
CA GLU A 128 4.42 -16.79 12.75
C GLU A 128 3.03 -17.06 13.34
#